data_AF-A0A9W4P6S0-F1
#
_entry.id   AF-A0A9W4P6S0-F1
#
_cell.length_a   1.000
_cell.length_b   1.000
_cell.length_c   1.000
_cell.angle_alpha   90.00
_cell.angle_beta   90.00
_cell.angle_gamma   90.00
#
_symmetry.space_group_name_H-M   'P 1'
#
loop_
_entity.id
_entity.type
_entity.pdbx_description
1 polymer ?
#
loop_
_entity_poly.entity_id
_entity_poly.type
_entity_poly.pdbx_seq_one_letter_code
_entity_poly.pdbx_strand_id
1 'polypeptide(L)'
;METERALNKRWAPVSVSRNADSEFRLRTRDPVKAFSYICLGRTPWNNKEHESEDEEDEESIEQKKKDDAADDATTLEPASEHPGEKWIFTEAGVAKWIALNRSTDVRNPDNFGMYVYNDFFGYAVMELVENLVDFDEAAGDWKMQWAICEATGLYFQTDAMMPLLGCDDGETMNEVFITFATMFLAMLATLERNDLFESDSEVKNIGAIIGLFIRFIVDVEGCSIDWDDHDVKIKAYAAKHDVTIHGLNHPRYKKLSGETAELPEATANANDPWGWAKALRKLKRNKGRPLGGDSKDITSWTPSERKKAAFDKKDPISRSAMTHIKNGRIMEMGG
;
A
#
# COMPACT_ATOMS: atom_id res chain seq x y z
N MET A 1 20.92 -20.16 -9.19
CA MET A 1 20.73 -21.39 -8.37
C MET A 1 20.81 -21.11 -6.87
N GLU A 2 21.48 -20.02 -6.42
CA GLU A 2 21.32 -19.47 -5.06
C GLU A 2 20.14 -18.50 -4.89
N THR A 3 19.54 -18.04 -5.99
CA THR A 3 18.38 -17.12 -5.99
C THR A 3 17.05 -17.77 -5.63
N GLU A 4 16.92 -19.10 -5.80
CA GLU A 4 15.71 -19.84 -5.44
C GLU A 4 15.72 -20.27 -3.96
N ARG A 5 16.91 -20.33 -3.35
CA ARG A 5 17.09 -20.69 -1.92
C ARG A 5 16.88 -19.50 -0.98
N ALA A 6 16.83 -18.29 -1.54
CA ALA A 6 16.45 -17.04 -0.88
C ALA A 6 14.96 -16.67 -1.08
N LEU A 7 14.15 -17.53 -1.69
CA LEU A 7 12.70 -17.45 -1.60
C LEU A 7 12.23 -18.04 -0.26
N ASN A 8 11.82 -17.29 0.75
CA ASN A 8 12.39 -16.14 1.43
C ASN A 8 11.92 -16.36 2.89
N LYS A 9 12.76 -16.25 3.92
CA LYS A 9 12.38 -16.59 5.33
C LYS A 9 11.17 -15.80 5.87
N ARG A 10 10.76 -14.76 5.15
CA ARG A 10 9.64 -13.87 5.45
C ARG A 10 8.26 -14.53 5.28
N TRP A 11 8.13 -15.50 4.38
CA TRP A 11 6.84 -16.14 4.09
C TRP A 11 6.79 -17.58 4.60
N ALA A 12 5.64 -17.99 5.13
CA ALA A 12 5.34 -19.37 5.43
C ALA A 12 5.40 -20.23 4.15
N PRO A 13 5.65 -21.56 4.27
CA PRO A 13 5.67 -22.45 3.12
C PRO A 13 4.34 -22.51 2.36
N VAL A 14 3.23 -22.20 3.00
CA VAL A 14 1.90 -22.18 2.39
C VAL A 14 1.16 -20.99 2.95
N SER A 15 0.93 -19.97 2.12
CA SER A 15 0.11 -18.81 2.46
C SER A 15 -0.31 -18.09 1.18
N VAL A 16 -1.41 -17.36 1.25
CA VAL A 16 -1.85 -16.50 0.15
C VAL A 16 -0.90 -15.31 -0.03
N SER A 17 -0.35 -14.76 1.06
CA SER A 17 0.68 -13.70 0.98
C SER A 17 1.89 -14.11 0.14
N ARG A 18 2.39 -15.33 0.33
CA ARG A 18 3.47 -15.89 -0.48
C ARG A 18 3.09 -15.98 -1.96
N ASN A 19 1.87 -16.44 -2.23
CA ASN A 19 1.38 -16.61 -3.61
C ASN A 19 1.18 -15.25 -4.29
N ALA A 20 0.66 -14.25 -3.57
CA ALA A 20 0.52 -12.89 -4.04
C ALA A 20 1.88 -12.24 -4.34
N ASP A 21 2.89 -12.41 -3.48
CA ASP A 21 4.27 -11.96 -3.75
C ASP A 21 4.86 -12.67 -4.98
N SER A 22 4.62 -13.97 -5.13
CA SER A 22 5.09 -14.75 -6.27
C SER A 22 4.42 -14.30 -7.58
N GLU A 23 3.12 -14.04 -7.56
CA GLU A 23 2.39 -13.52 -8.72
C GLU A 23 2.86 -12.11 -9.09
N PHE A 24 3.05 -11.23 -8.10
CA PHE A 24 3.61 -9.90 -8.32
C PHE A 24 4.97 -9.98 -9.03
N ARG A 25 5.90 -10.79 -8.52
CA ARG A 25 7.22 -11.01 -9.15
C ARG A 25 7.12 -11.59 -10.57
N LEU A 26 6.12 -12.43 -10.82
CA LEU A 26 5.88 -12.99 -12.15
C LEU A 26 5.35 -11.91 -13.11
N ARG A 27 4.39 -11.09 -12.68
CA ARG A 27 3.81 -9.99 -13.48
C ARG A 27 4.84 -8.92 -13.80
N THR A 28 5.82 -8.69 -12.92
CA THR A 28 6.86 -7.69 -13.11
C THR A 28 8.15 -8.20 -13.76
N ARG A 29 8.16 -9.46 -14.22
CA ARG A 29 9.34 -10.07 -14.84
C ARG A 29 9.71 -9.44 -16.19
N ASP A 30 8.72 -8.99 -16.95
CA ASP A 30 8.94 -8.23 -18.18
C ASP A 30 8.98 -6.74 -17.84
N PRO A 31 10.17 -6.09 -17.83
CA PRO A 31 10.29 -4.70 -17.42
C PRO A 31 9.58 -3.73 -18.38
N VAL A 32 9.44 -4.08 -19.66
CA VAL A 32 8.75 -3.21 -20.64
C VAL A 32 7.28 -3.11 -20.29
N LYS A 33 6.66 -4.27 -19.99
CA LYS A 33 5.27 -4.32 -19.56
C LYS A 33 5.10 -3.76 -18.15
N ALA A 34 5.95 -4.17 -17.21
CA ALA A 34 5.86 -3.82 -15.79
C ALA A 34 5.88 -2.31 -15.55
N PHE A 35 6.68 -1.56 -16.31
CA PHE A 35 6.80 -0.11 -16.18
C PHE A 35 6.03 0.66 -17.26
N SER A 36 5.17 -0.02 -18.01
CA SER A 36 4.16 0.65 -18.83
C SER A 36 3.04 1.19 -17.94
N TYR A 37 2.38 2.25 -18.40
CA TYR A 37 1.34 2.94 -17.62
C TYR A 37 -0.04 2.48 -18.07
N ILE A 38 -0.90 2.25 -17.08
CA ILE A 38 -2.32 1.93 -17.24
C ILE A 38 -3.17 2.96 -16.50
N CYS A 39 -4.39 3.17 -16.99
CA CYS A 39 -5.37 4.04 -16.38
C CYS A 39 -6.15 3.29 -15.30
N LEU A 40 -6.27 3.88 -14.11
CA LEU A 40 -7.18 3.37 -13.08
C LEU A 40 -8.65 3.65 -13.43
N GLY A 41 -8.91 4.66 -14.29
CA GLY A 41 -10.24 5.04 -14.76
C GLY A 41 -11.15 5.70 -13.71
N ARG A 42 -10.70 5.80 -12.47
CA ARG A 42 -11.43 6.42 -11.34
C ARG A 42 -10.48 7.04 -10.33
N THR A 43 -11.02 7.87 -9.44
CA THR A 43 -10.27 8.37 -8.29
C THR A 43 -9.87 7.21 -7.37
N PRO A 44 -8.64 7.18 -6.83
CA PRO A 44 -8.16 6.09 -5.98
C PRO A 44 -8.81 5.94 -4.59
N TRP A 45 -9.65 6.89 -4.17
CA TRP A 45 -10.31 6.89 -2.86
C TRP A 45 -11.83 6.73 -3.01
N ASN A 46 -12.46 6.21 -1.96
CA ASN A 46 -13.92 6.13 -1.85
C ASN A 46 -14.50 7.51 -1.53
N ASN A 47 -15.47 7.99 -2.31
CA ASN A 47 -16.16 9.27 -2.06
C ASN A 47 -17.29 9.15 -1.02
N LYS A 48 -17.24 8.17 -0.11
CA LYS A 48 -18.33 7.83 0.84
C LYS A 48 -18.40 8.79 2.05
N GLU A 49 -18.28 10.10 1.85
CA GLU A 49 -18.57 11.08 2.92
C GLU A 49 -19.98 11.68 2.74
N HIS A 50 -20.84 11.37 3.73
CA HIS A 50 -22.12 12.00 4.10
C HIS A 50 -23.44 11.45 3.51
N GLU A 51 -23.78 10.21 3.83
CA GLU A 51 -25.19 9.85 4.08
C GLU A 51 -25.31 9.47 5.56
N SER A 52 -25.94 10.37 6.32
CA SER A 52 -26.40 10.10 7.67
C SER A 52 -27.27 8.85 7.68
N GLU A 53 -27.15 8.05 8.74
CA GLU A 53 -27.98 6.88 9.02
C GLU A 53 -29.47 7.23 9.05
N ASP A 54 -30.12 7.32 7.89
CA ASP A 54 -31.57 7.33 7.76
C ASP A 54 -31.93 6.32 6.65
N GLU A 55 -32.35 5.14 7.11
CA GLU A 55 -33.11 4.08 6.41
C GLU A 55 -33.02 4.07 4.88
N GLU A 56 -31.99 3.44 4.31
CA GLU A 56 -31.94 3.21 2.86
C GLU A 56 -32.52 1.85 2.45
N ASP A 57 -33.51 1.92 1.56
CA ASP A 57 -34.25 0.84 0.91
C ASP A 57 -33.36 -0.23 0.24
N GLU A 58 -33.84 -1.47 0.22
CA GLU A 58 -33.15 -2.68 -0.29
C GLU A 58 -32.63 -2.57 -1.74
N GLU A 59 -33.14 -1.63 -2.56
CA GLU A 59 -32.65 -1.38 -3.92
C GLU A 59 -31.29 -0.65 -3.99
N SER A 60 -30.91 0.14 -2.97
CA SER A 60 -29.62 0.84 -2.94
C SER A 60 -28.43 -0.09 -2.62
N ILE A 61 -28.71 -1.24 -2.00
CA ILE A 61 -27.73 -2.27 -1.65
C ILE A 61 -27.23 -3.00 -2.91
N GLU A 62 -28.09 -3.22 -3.90
CA GLU A 62 -27.69 -3.87 -5.16
C GLU A 62 -26.79 -2.98 -6.03
N GLN A 63 -26.92 -1.65 -5.92
CA GLN A 63 -26.03 -0.70 -6.58
C GLN A 63 -24.69 -0.54 -5.85
N LYS A 64 -24.69 -0.53 -4.50
CA LYS A 64 -23.46 -0.57 -3.67
C LYS A 64 -22.55 -1.77 -3.98
N LYS A 65 -23.12 -2.95 -4.24
CA LYS A 65 -22.34 -4.14 -4.63
C LYS A 65 -21.67 -4.05 -6.00
N LYS A 66 -22.12 -3.14 -6.87
CA LYS A 66 -21.60 -3.01 -8.24
C LYS A 66 -20.41 -2.06 -8.36
N ASP A 67 -20.28 -1.10 -7.43
CA ASP A 67 -19.20 -0.11 -7.44
C ASP A 67 -18.01 -0.49 -6.54
N ASP A 68 -18.25 -1.29 -5.50
CA ASP A 68 -17.20 -1.82 -4.60
C ASP A 68 -16.52 -3.09 -5.16
N ALA A 69 -17.14 -3.77 -6.13
CA ALA A 69 -16.51 -4.83 -6.87
C ALA A 69 -15.65 -4.24 -7.99
N ALA A 70 -14.39 -3.92 -7.67
CA ALA A 70 -13.37 -4.05 -8.70
C ALA A 70 -13.35 -5.53 -9.09
N ASP A 71 -14.12 -5.88 -10.12
CA ASP A 71 -14.01 -7.16 -10.79
C ASP A 71 -12.53 -7.29 -11.18
N ASP A 72 -11.85 -8.28 -10.59
CA ASP A 72 -10.41 -8.55 -10.66
C ASP A 72 -9.94 -8.88 -12.11
N ALA A 73 -10.84 -8.69 -13.08
CA ALA A 73 -10.76 -8.95 -14.51
C ALA A 73 -11.03 -7.74 -15.41
N THR A 74 -11.31 -6.54 -14.89
CA THR A 74 -11.39 -5.35 -15.76
C THR A 74 -9.99 -5.07 -16.28
N THR A 75 -9.77 -5.32 -17.57
CA THR A 75 -8.48 -5.04 -18.21
C THR A 75 -8.31 -3.53 -18.21
N LEU A 76 -7.51 -3.01 -17.29
CA LEU A 76 -7.19 -1.59 -17.21
C LEU A 76 -6.58 -1.16 -18.55
N GLU A 77 -7.04 -0.02 -19.06
CA GLU A 77 -6.68 0.43 -20.40
C GLU A 77 -5.28 1.08 -20.39
N PRO A 78 -4.51 0.97 -21.48
CA PRO A 78 -3.19 1.61 -21.58
C PRO A 78 -3.31 3.13 -21.48
N ALA A 79 -2.46 3.78 -20.67
CA ALA A 79 -2.48 5.24 -20.51
C ALA A 79 -2.23 6.01 -21.81
N SER A 80 -1.58 5.39 -22.80
CA SER A 80 -1.38 5.97 -24.13
C SER A 80 -2.69 6.19 -24.89
N GLU A 81 -3.77 5.49 -24.54
CA GLU A 81 -5.08 5.61 -25.17
C GLU A 81 -5.95 6.69 -24.51
N HIS A 82 -5.53 7.22 -23.34
CA HIS A 82 -6.27 8.21 -22.55
C HIS A 82 -5.40 9.43 -22.21
N PRO A 83 -5.02 10.25 -23.21
CA PRO A 83 -4.19 11.43 -22.98
C PRO A 83 -4.89 12.41 -22.03
N GLY A 84 -4.20 12.81 -20.97
CA GLY A 84 -4.74 13.72 -19.95
C GLY A 84 -5.40 13.05 -18.76
N GLU A 85 -5.51 11.71 -18.73
CA GLU A 85 -5.89 10.98 -17.52
C GLU A 85 -4.83 11.21 -16.43
N LYS A 86 -5.30 11.52 -15.22
CA LYS A 86 -4.45 11.88 -14.08
C LYS A 86 -4.07 10.66 -13.26
N TRP A 87 -4.96 9.67 -13.21
CA TRP A 87 -4.81 8.47 -12.41
C TRP A 87 -4.22 7.35 -13.26
N ILE A 88 -2.97 7.56 -13.64
CA ILE A 88 -2.15 6.57 -14.34
C ILE A 88 -1.08 6.04 -13.40
N PHE A 89 -0.80 4.74 -13.49
CA PHE A 89 0.15 4.04 -12.63
C PHE A 89 0.89 2.99 -13.45
N THR A 90 2.07 2.59 -13.02
CA THR A 90 2.74 1.47 -13.67
C THR A 90 1.96 0.16 -13.45
N GLU A 91 2.03 -0.77 -14.40
CA GLU A 91 1.50 -2.12 -14.20
C GLU A 91 2.08 -2.78 -12.93
N ALA A 92 3.36 -2.52 -12.63
CA ALA A 92 4.03 -2.99 -11.42
C ALA A 92 3.39 -2.42 -10.15
N GLY A 93 3.14 -1.11 -10.10
CA GLY A 93 2.51 -0.46 -8.96
C GLY A 93 1.11 -0.98 -8.71
N VAL A 94 0.31 -1.13 -9.77
CA VAL A 94 -1.04 -1.70 -9.67
C VAL A 94 -1.00 -3.18 -9.27
N ALA A 95 -0.10 -3.98 -9.84
CA ALA A 95 0.06 -5.39 -9.45
C ALA A 95 0.45 -5.53 -7.97
N LYS A 96 1.31 -4.65 -7.45
CA LYS A 96 1.67 -4.64 -6.03
C LYS A 96 0.49 -4.21 -5.15
N TRP A 97 -0.27 -3.20 -5.56
CA TRP A 97 -1.49 -2.77 -4.87
C TRP A 97 -2.54 -3.89 -4.79
N ILE A 98 -2.79 -4.60 -5.90
CA ILE A 98 -3.67 -5.78 -5.93
C ILE A 98 -3.17 -6.86 -4.97
N ALA A 99 -1.86 -7.12 -4.95
CA ALA A 99 -1.26 -8.08 -4.03
C ALA A 99 -1.45 -7.68 -2.55
N LEU A 100 -1.41 -6.39 -2.22
CA LEU A 100 -1.70 -5.88 -0.88
C LEU A 100 -3.17 -6.11 -0.53
N ASN A 101 -4.13 -5.71 -1.38
CA ASN A 101 -5.56 -5.90 -1.10
C ASN A 101 -5.93 -7.36 -0.86
N ARG A 102 -5.48 -8.27 -1.75
CA ARG A 102 -5.69 -9.72 -1.57
C ARG A 102 -5.07 -10.25 -0.28
N SER A 103 -3.93 -9.68 0.12
CA SER A 103 -3.27 -10.01 1.39
C SER A 103 -4.04 -9.48 2.60
N THR A 104 -4.73 -8.36 2.48
CA THR A 104 -5.63 -7.81 3.51
C THR A 104 -6.83 -8.73 3.73
N ASP A 105 -7.44 -9.24 2.67
CA ASP A 105 -8.64 -10.07 2.78
C ASP A 105 -8.39 -11.35 3.59
N VAL A 106 -7.25 -11.99 3.37
CA VAL A 106 -6.85 -13.21 4.10
C VAL A 106 -6.36 -12.94 5.53
N ARG A 107 -6.27 -11.68 5.93
CA ARG A 107 -5.90 -11.24 7.28
C ARG A 107 -7.10 -10.82 8.11
N ASN A 108 -8.25 -10.56 7.49
CA ASN A 108 -9.46 -10.15 8.20
C ASN A 108 -10.18 -11.38 8.80
N PRO A 109 -10.28 -11.54 10.13
CA PRO A 109 -11.00 -12.65 10.75
C PRO A 109 -12.47 -12.73 10.36
N ASP A 110 -13.10 -11.60 10.06
CA ASP A 110 -14.53 -11.53 9.71
C ASP A 110 -14.81 -12.27 8.40
N ASN A 111 -13.88 -12.20 7.44
CA ASN A 111 -13.95 -12.94 6.18
C ASN A 111 -13.95 -14.48 6.40
N PHE A 112 -13.57 -14.96 7.58
CA PHE A 112 -13.52 -16.37 7.93
C PHE A 112 -14.51 -16.77 9.04
N GLY A 113 -15.37 -15.86 9.51
CA GLY A 113 -16.23 -16.13 10.68
C GLY A 113 -15.41 -16.49 11.92
N MET A 114 -14.35 -15.73 12.18
CA MET A 114 -13.41 -15.94 13.27
C MET A 114 -13.36 -14.74 14.20
N TYR A 115 -13.03 -15.00 15.46
CA TYR A 115 -12.57 -13.99 16.40
C TYR A 115 -11.23 -14.43 16.98
N VAL A 116 -10.22 -13.55 16.89
CA VAL A 116 -8.88 -13.81 17.44
C VAL A 116 -8.68 -13.00 18.72
N TYR A 117 -8.68 -11.67 18.59
CA TYR A 117 -8.73 -10.67 19.67
C TYR A 117 -9.02 -9.29 19.06
N ASN A 118 -9.39 -8.29 19.88
CA ASN A 118 -9.92 -6.98 19.45
C ASN A 118 -9.12 -6.30 18.33
N ASP A 119 -7.79 -6.22 18.48
CA ASP A 119 -6.95 -5.44 17.56
C ASP A 119 -6.24 -6.32 16.52
N PHE A 120 -6.62 -7.59 16.40
CA PHE A 120 -5.91 -8.55 15.55
C PHE A 120 -5.75 -8.03 14.12
N PHE A 121 -6.83 -7.51 13.54
CA PHE A 121 -6.83 -7.04 12.16
C PHE A 121 -5.98 -5.77 11.99
N GLY A 122 -6.02 -4.83 12.95
CA GLY A 122 -5.13 -3.67 12.97
C GLY A 122 -3.65 -4.08 12.95
N TYR A 123 -3.26 -5.03 13.81
CA TYR A 123 -1.90 -5.59 13.78
C TYR A 123 -1.58 -6.40 12.51
N ALA A 124 -2.58 -7.00 11.87
CA ALA A 124 -2.39 -7.75 10.62
C ALA A 124 -2.14 -6.79 9.44
N VAL A 125 -2.88 -5.69 9.38
CA VAL A 125 -2.64 -4.60 8.44
C VAL A 125 -1.27 -3.95 8.72
N MET A 126 -0.89 -3.77 9.98
CA MET A 126 0.44 -3.28 10.34
C MET A 126 1.56 -4.17 9.77
N GLU A 127 1.48 -5.50 9.96
CA GLU A 127 2.43 -6.46 9.37
C GLU A 127 2.46 -6.37 7.83
N LEU A 128 1.30 -6.15 7.21
CA LEU A 128 1.20 -6.02 5.76
C LEU A 128 1.84 -4.73 5.24
N VAL A 129 1.59 -3.59 5.89
CA VAL A 129 2.23 -2.31 5.57
C VAL A 129 3.74 -2.43 5.78
N GLU A 130 4.20 -3.13 6.82
CA GLU A 130 5.61 -3.42 7.02
C GLU A 130 6.24 -4.26 5.90
N ASN A 131 5.48 -5.04 5.13
CA ASN A 131 6.04 -5.75 3.98
C ASN A 131 6.49 -4.81 2.86
N LEU A 132 6.07 -3.53 2.86
CA LEU A 132 6.57 -2.51 1.94
C LEU A 132 8.05 -2.16 2.17
N VAL A 133 8.74 -2.79 3.13
CA VAL A 133 10.21 -2.91 3.15
C VAL A 133 10.77 -3.51 1.86
N ASP A 134 9.93 -4.07 0.98
CA ASP A 134 10.27 -4.34 -0.42
C ASP A 134 10.96 -3.14 -1.11
N PHE A 135 10.69 -1.90 -0.68
CA PHE A 135 11.39 -0.71 -1.17
C PHE A 135 12.90 -0.77 -0.90
N ASP A 136 13.29 -1.26 0.29
CA ASP A 136 14.69 -1.48 0.68
C ASP A 136 15.29 -2.66 -0.09
N GLU A 137 14.50 -3.70 -0.35
CA GLU A 137 14.93 -4.85 -1.15
C GLU A 137 15.12 -4.52 -2.63
N ALA A 138 14.37 -3.53 -3.14
CA ALA A 138 14.50 -2.98 -4.47
C ALA A 138 15.63 -1.94 -4.60
N ALA A 139 16.48 -1.76 -3.57
CA ALA A 139 17.58 -0.80 -3.63
C ALA A 139 18.48 -1.03 -4.86
N GLY A 140 18.69 0.05 -5.62
CA GLY A 140 19.42 0.02 -6.89
C GLY A 140 18.51 -0.14 -8.12
N ASP A 141 17.23 -0.48 -7.94
CA ASP A 141 16.20 -0.47 -8.97
C ASP A 141 15.14 0.60 -8.63
N TRP A 142 15.42 1.83 -9.06
CA TRP A 142 14.55 2.96 -8.75
C TRP A 142 13.14 2.80 -9.34
N LYS A 143 12.98 2.06 -10.45
CA LYS A 143 11.66 1.86 -11.08
C LYS A 143 10.80 0.97 -10.22
N MET A 144 11.37 -0.11 -9.68
CA MET A 144 10.69 -0.97 -8.73
C MET A 144 10.40 -0.24 -7.41
N GLN A 145 11.34 0.59 -6.94
CA GLN A 145 11.11 1.45 -5.78
C GLN A 145 9.95 2.43 -6.00
N TRP A 146 9.86 3.04 -7.18
CA TRP A 146 8.73 3.89 -7.57
C TRP A 146 7.41 3.12 -7.58
N ALA A 147 7.37 1.93 -8.21
CA ALA A 147 6.19 1.08 -8.23
C ALA A 147 5.70 0.72 -6.81
N ILE A 148 6.62 0.55 -5.84
CA ILE A 148 6.27 0.32 -4.44
C ILE A 148 5.69 1.60 -3.79
N CYS A 149 6.21 2.79 -4.11
CA CYS A 149 5.60 4.06 -3.71
C CYS A 149 4.19 4.24 -4.30
N GLU A 150 3.98 3.88 -5.57
CA GLU A 150 2.65 3.91 -6.21
C GLU A 150 1.67 3.01 -5.45
N ALA A 151 2.07 1.76 -5.20
CA ALA A 151 1.24 0.81 -4.47
C ALA A 151 0.93 1.25 -3.04
N THR A 152 1.91 1.86 -2.36
CA THR A 152 1.74 2.43 -1.02
C THR A 152 0.72 3.55 -1.03
N GLY A 153 0.87 4.51 -1.95
CA GLY A 153 -0.04 5.65 -2.09
C GLY A 153 -1.48 5.21 -2.37
N LEU A 154 -1.66 4.20 -3.24
CA LEU A 154 -2.96 3.60 -3.54
C LEU A 154 -3.55 2.84 -2.34
N TYR A 155 -2.75 2.01 -1.68
CA TYR A 155 -3.20 1.18 -0.56
C TYR A 155 -3.65 2.01 0.65
N PHE A 156 -3.00 3.15 0.89
CA PHE A 156 -3.37 4.08 1.96
C PHE A 156 -4.70 4.79 1.74
N GLN A 157 -5.30 4.70 0.55
CA GLN A 157 -6.65 5.23 0.29
C GLN A 157 -7.76 4.23 0.61
N THR A 158 -7.43 3.03 1.09
CA THR A 158 -8.39 1.96 1.34
C THR A 158 -8.88 1.97 2.79
N ASP A 159 -10.10 1.47 3.00
CA ASP A 159 -10.70 1.33 4.34
C ASP A 159 -9.93 0.35 5.25
N ALA A 160 -9.01 -0.44 4.67
CA ALA A 160 -8.11 -1.32 5.41
C ALA A 160 -7.20 -0.56 6.39
N MET A 161 -7.03 0.77 6.24
CA MET A 161 -6.27 1.58 7.19
C MET A 161 -7.02 1.82 8.50
N MET A 162 -8.36 1.81 8.51
CA MET A 162 -9.16 2.15 9.70
C MET A 162 -8.87 1.23 10.91
N PRO A 163 -8.77 -0.11 10.76
CA PRO A 163 -8.37 -0.99 11.85
C PRO A 163 -6.96 -0.71 12.39
N LEU A 164 -6.03 -0.26 11.54
CA LEU A 164 -4.67 0.10 11.97
C LEU A 164 -4.69 1.39 12.81
N LEU A 165 -5.50 2.38 12.43
CA LEU A 165 -5.66 3.64 13.16
C LEU A 165 -6.32 3.45 14.54
N GLY A 166 -7.14 2.41 14.69
CA GLY A 166 -7.77 2.04 15.96
C GLY A 166 -6.96 1.09 16.85
N CYS A 167 -5.75 0.70 16.43
CA CYS A 167 -4.92 -0.24 17.18
C CYS A 167 -4.37 0.39 18.48
N ASP A 168 -4.28 -0.40 19.55
CA ASP A 168 -3.74 0.01 20.85
C ASP A 168 -2.24 0.38 20.87
N ASP A 169 -1.47 -0.02 19.85
CA ASP A 169 -0.04 0.29 19.68
C ASP A 169 0.19 1.53 18.81
N GLY A 170 -0.25 2.68 19.32
CA GLY A 170 -0.16 3.97 18.62
C GLY A 170 1.27 4.45 18.37
N GLU A 171 2.23 4.11 19.24
CA GLU A 171 3.64 4.49 19.07
C GLU A 171 4.25 3.80 17.85
N THR A 172 4.04 2.49 17.72
CA THR A 172 4.51 1.73 16.55
C THR A 172 3.81 2.20 15.28
N MET A 173 2.50 2.47 15.35
CA MET A 173 1.74 2.99 14.20
C MET A 173 2.30 4.32 13.71
N ASN A 174 2.58 5.26 14.62
CA ASN A 174 3.25 6.52 14.28
C ASN A 174 4.62 6.26 13.62
N GLU A 175 5.46 5.40 14.21
CA GLU A 175 6.77 5.09 13.63
C GLU A 175 6.68 4.46 12.24
N VAL A 176 5.70 3.59 12.00
CA VAL A 176 5.40 3.00 10.69
C VAL A 176 5.08 4.11 9.67
N PHE A 177 4.12 4.99 9.96
CA PHE A 177 3.71 6.03 9.02
C PHE A 177 4.81 7.05 8.73
N ILE A 178 5.56 7.48 9.73
CA ILE A 178 6.71 8.36 9.52
C ILE A 178 7.78 7.68 8.67
N THR A 179 8.05 6.40 8.91
CA THR A 179 9.00 5.64 8.09
C THR A 179 8.56 5.62 6.63
N PHE A 180 7.27 5.41 6.33
CA PHE A 180 6.76 5.40 4.95
C PHE A 180 6.68 6.78 4.30
N ALA A 181 6.41 7.85 5.05
CA ALA A 181 6.54 9.20 4.51
C ALA A 181 8.01 9.55 4.21
N THR A 182 8.95 9.14 5.08
CA THR A 182 10.39 9.26 4.82
C THR A 182 10.82 8.44 3.60
N MET A 183 10.26 7.24 3.39
CA MET A 183 10.47 6.43 2.19
C MET A 183 10.12 7.22 0.93
N PHE A 184 8.96 7.88 0.92
CA PHE A 184 8.52 8.65 -0.23
C PHE A 184 9.41 9.88 -0.48
N LEU A 185 9.81 10.62 0.57
CA LEU A 185 10.80 11.70 0.43
C LEU A 185 12.13 11.20 -0.14
N ALA A 186 12.63 10.03 0.32
CA ALA A 186 13.84 9.41 -0.23
C ALA A 186 13.67 9.00 -1.71
N MET A 187 12.48 8.58 -2.11
CA MET A 187 12.16 8.31 -3.50
C MET A 187 12.14 9.59 -4.35
N LEU A 188 11.53 10.68 -3.86
CA LEU A 188 11.55 11.98 -4.54
C LEU A 188 12.99 12.50 -4.71
N ALA A 189 13.84 12.40 -3.68
CA ALA A 189 15.27 12.72 -3.81
C ALA A 189 15.99 11.83 -4.84
N THR A 190 15.60 10.56 -4.96
CA THR A 190 16.16 9.63 -5.95
C THR A 190 15.74 9.98 -7.36
N LEU A 191 14.48 10.36 -7.57
CA LEU A 191 14.02 10.86 -8.87
C LEU A 191 14.74 12.16 -9.26
N GLU A 192 14.93 13.07 -8.32
CA GLU A 192 15.63 14.34 -8.54
C GLU A 192 17.09 14.12 -8.95
N ARG A 193 17.81 13.24 -8.24
CA ARG A 193 19.20 12.90 -8.55
C ARG A 193 19.37 12.25 -9.93
N ASN A 194 18.32 11.61 -10.43
CA ASN A 194 18.32 10.92 -11.72
C ASN A 194 17.73 11.79 -12.85
N ASP A 195 17.46 13.08 -12.60
CA ASP A 195 16.85 14.02 -13.55
C ASP A 195 15.47 13.55 -14.08
N LEU A 196 14.67 12.90 -13.22
CA LEU A 196 13.39 12.28 -13.60
C LEU A 196 12.15 13.15 -13.32
N PHE A 197 12.33 14.42 -12.97
CA PHE A 197 11.22 15.38 -12.79
C PHE A 197 10.87 16.14 -14.08
N GLU A 198 11.71 16.02 -15.12
CA GLU A 198 11.51 16.73 -16.37
C GLU A 198 10.23 16.30 -17.09
N SER A 199 9.66 17.21 -17.89
CA SER A 199 8.37 16.98 -18.58
C SER A 199 8.38 15.81 -19.58
N ASP A 200 9.56 15.41 -20.09
CA ASP A 200 9.78 14.29 -20.99
C ASP A 200 10.26 13.02 -20.25
N SER A 201 10.29 13.05 -18.91
CA SER A 201 10.65 11.91 -18.06
C SER A 201 9.75 10.70 -18.32
N GLU A 202 10.32 9.51 -18.07
CA GLU A 202 9.55 8.27 -18.06
C GLU A 202 8.65 8.12 -16.82
N VAL A 203 8.82 8.97 -15.79
CA VAL A 203 7.96 9.02 -14.61
C VAL A 203 6.81 10.00 -14.84
N LYS A 204 5.61 9.48 -15.11
CA LYS A 204 4.49 10.28 -15.62
C LYS A 204 3.47 10.72 -14.58
N ASN A 205 3.52 10.14 -13.39
CA ASN A 205 2.45 10.28 -12.39
C ASN A 205 2.93 10.86 -11.04
N ILE A 206 4.06 11.58 -11.02
CA ILE A 206 4.60 12.20 -9.79
C ILE A 206 3.53 13.04 -9.08
N GLY A 207 2.79 13.87 -9.84
CA GLY A 207 1.72 14.71 -9.30
C GLY A 207 0.55 13.92 -8.69
N ALA A 208 0.26 12.72 -9.21
CA ALA A 208 -0.75 11.83 -8.66
C ALA A 208 -0.27 11.22 -7.33
N ILE A 209 0.95 10.69 -7.28
CA ILE A 209 1.48 10.03 -6.07
C ILE A 209 1.70 11.05 -4.95
N ILE A 210 2.24 12.24 -5.24
CA ILE A 210 2.32 13.33 -4.27
C ILE A 210 0.94 13.65 -3.68
N GLY A 211 -0.08 13.72 -4.54
CA GLY A 211 -1.47 13.91 -4.16
C GLY A 211 -1.98 12.88 -3.15
N LEU A 212 -1.74 11.59 -3.43
CA LEU A 212 -2.17 10.49 -2.58
C LEU A 212 -1.51 10.50 -1.19
N PHE A 213 -0.21 10.78 -1.13
CA PHE A 213 0.50 10.90 0.15
C PHE A 213 0.00 12.10 0.97
N ILE A 214 -0.18 13.27 0.34
CA ILE A 214 -0.73 14.45 1.04
C ILE A 214 -2.16 14.16 1.53
N ARG A 215 -2.99 13.54 0.69
CA ARG A 215 -4.36 13.18 1.06
C ARG A 215 -4.39 12.27 2.29
N PHE A 216 -3.58 11.21 2.29
CA PHE A 216 -3.46 10.31 3.44
C PHE A 216 -3.02 11.05 4.71
N ILE A 217 -2.02 11.92 4.64
CA ILE A 217 -1.56 12.73 5.78
C ILE A 217 -2.71 13.56 6.38
N VAL A 218 -3.51 14.18 5.51
CA VAL A 218 -4.71 14.95 5.92
C VAL A 218 -5.77 14.04 6.53
N ASP A 219 -5.96 12.84 5.98
CA ASP A 219 -6.94 11.89 6.47
C ASP A 219 -6.71 11.49 7.92
N VAL A 220 -5.44 11.37 8.31
CA VAL A 220 -5.02 10.91 9.64
C VAL A 220 -4.48 12.03 10.55
N GLU A 221 -4.67 13.30 10.19
CA GLU A 221 -4.27 14.46 11.02
C GLU A 221 -4.84 14.41 12.45
N GLY A 222 -6.00 13.76 12.64
CA GLY A 222 -6.63 13.52 13.94
C GLY A 222 -5.98 12.42 14.80
N CYS A 223 -5.06 11.63 14.25
CA CYS A 223 -4.47 10.46 14.91
C CYS A 223 -3.20 10.79 15.72
N SER A 224 -2.92 12.08 15.99
CA SER A 224 -1.73 12.53 16.72
C SER A 224 -0.40 12.02 16.15
N ILE A 225 -0.33 11.84 14.82
CA ILE A 225 0.90 11.47 14.13
C ILE A 225 1.76 12.73 14.01
N ASP A 226 3.02 12.62 14.46
CA ASP A 226 3.98 13.71 14.38
C ASP A 226 4.69 13.67 13.04
N TRP A 227 4.05 14.30 12.05
CA TRP A 227 4.51 14.29 10.67
C TRP A 227 5.82 15.04 10.43
N ASP A 228 6.48 15.68 11.40
CA ASP A 228 7.77 16.39 11.21
C ASP A 228 7.84 17.16 9.86
N ASP A 229 6.81 17.93 9.52
CA ASP A 229 6.67 18.70 8.28
C ASP A 229 6.81 17.88 6.97
N HIS A 230 6.57 16.57 6.98
CA HIS A 230 6.71 15.71 5.79
C HIS A 230 5.82 16.18 4.64
N ASP A 231 4.60 16.66 4.91
CA ASP A 231 3.71 17.20 3.89
C ASP A 231 4.26 18.49 3.26
N VAL A 232 4.85 19.38 4.08
CA VAL A 232 5.51 20.60 3.61
C VAL A 232 6.72 20.26 2.75
N LYS A 233 7.54 19.29 3.17
CA LYS A 233 8.70 18.79 2.42
C LYS A 233 8.29 18.15 1.07
N ILE A 234 7.23 17.35 1.05
CA ILE A 234 6.66 16.77 -0.18
C ILE A 234 6.15 17.88 -1.13
N LYS A 235 5.41 18.86 -0.61
CA LYS A 235 4.93 20.01 -1.40
C LYS A 235 6.09 20.85 -1.94
N ALA A 236 7.18 20.99 -1.19
CA ALA A 236 8.36 21.71 -1.64
C ALA A 236 9.04 21.03 -2.85
N TYR A 237 9.07 19.69 -2.92
CA TYR A 237 9.53 18.99 -4.13
C TYR A 237 8.66 19.32 -5.34
N ALA A 238 7.33 19.29 -5.17
CA ALA A 238 6.42 19.64 -6.26
C ALA A 238 6.63 21.09 -6.72
N ALA A 239 6.79 22.04 -5.80
CA ALA A 239 7.01 23.44 -6.12
C ALA A 239 8.37 23.69 -6.80
N LYS A 240 9.44 23.03 -6.35
CA LYS A 240 10.79 23.16 -6.94
C LYS A 240 10.83 22.73 -8.41
N HIS A 241 10.06 21.71 -8.75
CA HIS A 241 10.06 21.06 -10.06
C HIS A 241 8.81 21.34 -10.90
N ASP A 242 8.02 22.35 -10.53
CA ASP A 242 6.76 22.75 -11.21
C ASP A 242 5.77 21.59 -11.45
N VAL A 243 5.72 20.63 -10.51
CA VAL A 243 4.82 19.49 -10.59
C VAL A 243 3.41 19.91 -10.19
N THR A 244 2.45 19.72 -11.09
CA THR A 244 1.03 19.89 -10.77
C THR A 244 0.55 18.73 -9.89
N ILE A 245 0.22 19.02 -8.63
CA ILE A 245 -0.32 18.03 -7.70
C ILE A 245 -1.79 17.73 -8.04
N HIS A 246 -2.16 16.45 -8.05
CA HIS A 246 -3.54 15.99 -8.26
C HIS A 246 -4.21 15.59 -6.94
N GLY A 247 -5.55 15.55 -6.89
CA GLY A 247 -6.29 15.04 -5.73
C GLY A 247 -6.33 15.92 -4.47
N LEU A 248 -5.99 17.21 -4.57
CA LEU A 248 -6.06 18.17 -3.46
C LEU A 248 -7.50 18.69 -3.16
N ASN A 249 -8.53 17.97 -3.60
CA ASN A 249 -9.94 18.29 -3.36
C ASN A 249 -10.49 17.67 -2.07
N HIS A 250 -9.62 17.22 -1.16
CA HIS A 250 -10.02 16.66 0.13
C HIS A 250 -10.70 17.75 1.03
N PRO A 251 -11.86 17.51 1.67
CA PRO A 251 -12.60 18.54 2.40
C PRO A 251 -11.81 19.19 3.55
N ARG A 252 -11.00 18.39 4.25
CA ARG A 252 -10.12 18.87 5.33
C ARG A 252 -8.82 19.51 4.84
N TYR A 253 -8.52 19.47 3.53
CA TYR A 253 -7.29 20.04 3.00
C TYR A 253 -7.31 21.56 3.13
N LYS A 254 -6.37 22.10 3.90
CA LYS A 254 -6.11 23.53 3.98
C LYS A 254 -4.87 23.83 3.15
N LYS A 255 -5.02 24.72 2.17
CA LYS A 255 -3.86 25.24 1.42
C LYS A 255 -3.02 26.07 2.40
N LEU A 256 -1.94 25.49 2.92
CA LEU A 256 -0.96 26.21 3.73
C LEU A 256 -0.38 27.35 2.90
N SER A 257 -0.59 28.59 3.36
CA SER A 257 -0.02 29.77 2.72
C SER A 257 1.30 30.12 3.42
N GLY A 258 2.42 29.90 2.74
CA GLY A 258 3.72 30.48 3.11
C GLY A 258 4.70 29.58 3.86
N GLU A 259 4.36 28.33 4.15
CA GLU A 259 5.34 27.36 4.66
C GLU A 259 6.14 26.76 3.49
N THR A 260 7.43 27.06 3.46
CA THR A 260 8.38 26.53 2.49
C THR A 260 9.48 25.78 3.24
N ALA A 261 9.62 24.48 2.99
CA ALA A 261 10.73 23.70 3.51
C ALA A 261 11.96 23.88 2.62
N GLU A 262 13.13 24.04 3.24
CA GLU A 262 14.40 23.92 2.51
C GLU A 262 14.65 22.44 2.18
N LEU A 263 14.83 22.15 0.88
CA LEU A 263 15.15 20.81 0.42
C LEU A 263 16.67 20.60 0.46
N PRO A 264 17.15 19.47 1.01
CA PRO A 264 18.56 19.11 0.92
C PRO A 264 18.98 18.85 -0.53
N GLU A 265 20.28 18.87 -0.81
CA GLU A 265 20.79 18.35 -2.08
C GLU A 265 20.46 16.86 -2.21
N ALA A 266 20.02 16.43 -3.39
CA ALA A 266 19.62 15.04 -3.68
C ALA A 266 20.74 14.00 -3.44
N THR A 267 22.00 14.45 -3.44
CA THR A 267 23.20 13.65 -3.22
C THR A 267 23.75 13.73 -1.79
N ALA A 268 23.12 14.52 -0.91
CA ALA A 268 23.55 14.66 0.47
C ALA A 268 23.48 13.31 1.23
N ASN A 269 24.25 13.21 2.33
CA ASN A 269 24.23 12.05 3.24
C ASN A 269 24.42 10.70 2.54
N ALA A 270 25.39 10.60 1.62
CA ALA A 270 25.64 9.39 0.82
C ALA A 270 24.40 8.93 0.02
N ASN A 271 23.73 9.87 -0.64
CA ASN A 271 22.48 9.68 -1.38
C ASN A 271 21.26 9.31 -0.53
N ASP A 272 21.31 9.51 0.79
CA ASP A 272 20.19 9.35 1.73
C ASP A 272 19.87 10.67 2.45
N PRO A 273 19.48 11.74 1.72
CA PRO A 273 19.28 13.07 2.29
C PRO A 273 18.22 13.11 3.40
N TRP A 274 17.22 12.23 3.33
CA TRP A 274 16.11 12.15 4.28
C TRP A 274 16.31 11.10 5.39
N GLY A 275 17.39 10.33 5.35
CA GLY A 275 17.73 9.37 6.39
C GLY A 275 16.85 8.12 6.42
N TRP A 276 16.36 7.65 5.27
CA TRP A 276 15.58 6.42 5.11
C TRP A 276 16.24 5.23 5.81
N ALA A 277 17.55 5.03 5.61
CA ALA A 277 18.26 3.89 6.19
C ALA A 277 18.26 3.95 7.74
N LYS A 278 18.27 5.16 8.31
CA LYS A 278 18.19 5.37 9.75
C LYS A 278 16.76 5.14 10.26
N ALA A 279 15.75 5.66 9.56
CA ALA A 279 14.33 5.46 9.90
C ALA A 279 13.96 3.97 9.90
N LEU A 280 14.29 3.26 8.82
CA LEU A 280 14.05 1.83 8.71
C LEU A 280 14.77 1.01 9.79
N ARG A 281 16.01 1.38 10.13
CA ARG A 281 16.75 0.71 11.22
C ARG A 281 16.11 0.96 12.59
N LYS A 282 15.54 2.14 12.81
CA LYS A 282 14.82 2.47 14.05
C LYS A 282 13.59 1.58 14.19
N LEU A 283 12.76 1.51 13.13
CA LEU A 283 11.59 0.66 13.07
C LEU A 283 11.92 -0.82 13.30
N LYS A 284 12.99 -1.34 12.64
CA LYS A 284 13.49 -2.72 12.85
C LYS A 284 13.89 -3.02 14.30
N ARG A 285 14.42 -2.04 15.05
CA ARG A 285 14.88 -2.25 16.44
C ARG A 285 13.74 -2.22 17.45
N ASN A 286 12.79 -1.30 17.28
CA ASN A 286 11.74 -1.06 18.26
C ASN A 286 10.70 -2.19 18.32
N LYS A 287 10.50 -2.90 17.20
CA LYS A 287 9.50 -3.96 17.05
C LYS A 287 9.74 -5.23 17.88
N GLY A 288 10.97 -5.54 18.29
CA GLY A 288 11.31 -6.80 18.96
C GLY A 288 11.04 -8.08 18.15
N ARG A 289 10.58 -7.95 16.90
CA ARG A 289 10.27 -9.02 15.93
C ARG A 289 10.74 -8.60 14.53
N PRO A 290 10.92 -9.55 13.59
CA PRO A 290 11.19 -9.22 12.19
C PRO A 290 10.09 -8.30 11.61
N LEU A 291 10.48 -7.37 10.73
CA LEU A 291 9.50 -6.55 10.01
C LEU A 291 8.79 -7.37 8.93
N GLY A 292 7.49 -7.15 8.84
CA GLY A 292 6.64 -7.82 7.87
C GLY A 292 6.55 -9.34 8.10
N GLY A 293 6.14 -10.04 7.06
CA GLY A 293 5.85 -11.47 7.04
C GLY A 293 4.37 -11.75 6.82
N ASP A 294 4.00 -12.98 7.15
CA ASP A 294 2.65 -13.52 7.02
C ASP A 294 2.19 -14.28 8.27
N SER A 295 2.69 -13.89 9.45
CA SER A 295 2.25 -14.50 10.70
C SER A 295 0.78 -14.21 10.99
N LYS A 296 0.24 -13.12 10.42
CA LYS A 296 -1.16 -12.73 10.53
C LYS A 296 -2.02 -13.12 9.32
N ASP A 297 -1.43 -13.72 8.28
CA ASP A 297 -2.19 -14.35 7.21
C ASP A 297 -2.87 -15.62 7.75
N ILE A 298 -4.21 -15.63 7.81
CA ILE A 298 -4.97 -16.73 8.39
C ILE A 298 -4.77 -18.03 7.59
N THR A 299 -4.42 -17.94 6.30
CA THR A 299 -4.14 -19.10 5.47
C THR A 299 -2.80 -19.78 5.80
N SER A 300 -1.87 -19.06 6.45
CA SER A 300 -0.60 -19.62 6.92
C SER A 300 -0.75 -20.47 8.19
N TRP A 301 -1.87 -20.31 8.90
CA TRP A 301 -2.12 -20.99 10.17
C TRP A 301 -2.40 -22.48 10.00
N THR A 302 -2.17 -23.23 11.07
CA THR A 302 -2.59 -24.62 11.13
C THR A 302 -4.12 -24.72 11.20
N PRO A 303 -4.69 -25.86 10.73
CA PRO A 303 -6.12 -26.13 10.92
C PRO A 303 -6.59 -26.04 12.37
N SER A 304 -5.72 -26.37 13.34
CA SER A 304 -6.06 -26.32 14.75
C SER A 304 -6.17 -24.88 15.27
N GLU A 305 -5.29 -23.99 14.83
CA GLU A 305 -5.31 -22.57 15.21
C GLU A 305 -6.57 -21.89 14.65
N ARG A 306 -6.89 -22.11 13.37
CA ARG A 306 -8.12 -21.55 12.77
C ARG A 306 -9.39 -22.05 13.47
N LYS A 307 -9.51 -23.35 13.73
CA LYS A 307 -10.65 -23.93 14.47
C LYS A 307 -10.84 -23.32 15.85
N LYS A 308 -9.74 -23.00 16.54
CA LYS A 308 -9.80 -22.42 17.88
C LYS A 308 -10.46 -21.04 17.85
N ALA A 309 -10.12 -20.23 16.86
CA ALA A 309 -10.61 -18.87 16.66
C ALA A 309 -11.96 -18.79 15.91
N ALA A 310 -12.34 -19.82 15.14
CA ALA A 310 -13.65 -19.89 14.48
C ALA A 310 -14.81 -19.93 15.48
N PHE A 311 -15.91 -19.26 15.15
CA PHE A 311 -17.12 -19.25 15.97
C PHE A 311 -17.77 -20.64 16.07
N ASP A 312 -17.82 -21.38 14.97
CA ASP A 312 -18.44 -22.70 14.88
C ASP A 312 -17.49 -23.86 15.25
N LYS A 313 -16.25 -23.55 15.64
CA LYS A 313 -15.16 -24.49 15.96
C LYS A 313 -14.79 -25.44 14.82
N LYS A 314 -15.11 -25.09 13.58
CA LYS A 314 -14.64 -25.78 12.36
C LYS A 314 -13.52 -24.99 11.70
N ASP A 315 -12.80 -25.66 10.80
CA ASP A 315 -11.79 -24.96 10.00
C ASP A 315 -12.53 -24.22 8.89
N PRO A 316 -12.46 -22.88 8.83
CA PRO A 316 -13.15 -22.10 7.81
C PRO A 316 -12.55 -22.31 6.42
N ILE A 317 -11.34 -22.87 6.33
CA ILE A 317 -10.69 -23.15 5.05
C ILE A 317 -10.83 -24.64 4.71
N SER A 318 -11.54 -24.93 3.62
CA SER A 318 -11.72 -26.31 3.15
C SER A 318 -10.40 -26.95 2.71
N ARG A 319 -10.33 -28.29 2.74
CA ARG A 319 -9.14 -29.01 2.23
C ARG A 319 -8.86 -28.72 0.76
N SER A 320 -9.91 -28.54 -0.05
CA SER A 320 -9.76 -28.22 -1.48
C SER A 320 -9.14 -26.84 -1.66
N ALA A 321 -9.64 -25.84 -0.93
CA ALA A 321 -9.09 -24.49 -0.94
C ALA A 321 -7.62 -24.49 -0.49
N MET A 322 -7.28 -25.22 0.58
CA MET A 322 -5.90 -25.34 1.04
C MET A 322 -4.99 -26.04 0.01
N THR A 323 -5.49 -27.04 -0.72
CA THR A 323 -4.75 -27.64 -1.85
C THR A 323 -4.50 -26.62 -2.96
N HIS A 324 -5.48 -25.77 -3.27
CA HIS A 324 -5.32 -24.70 -4.25
C HIS A 324 -4.25 -23.68 -3.83
N ILE A 325 -4.25 -23.26 -2.56
CA ILE A 325 -3.23 -22.35 -2.01
C ILE A 325 -1.84 -23.00 -2.09
N LYS A 326 -1.71 -24.29 -1.74
CA LYS A 326 -0.44 -25.03 -1.89
C LYS A 326 0.08 -25.07 -3.33
N ASN A 327 -0.83 -25.02 -4.30
CA ASN A 327 -0.50 -25.03 -5.72
C ASN A 327 -0.33 -23.61 -6.31
N GLY A 328 -0.19 -22.60 -5.46
CA GLY A 328 0.09 -21.23 -5.89
C GLY A 328 -1.13 -20.38 -6.19
N ARG A 329 -2.37 -20.86 -5.94
CA ARG A 329 -3.56 -20.03 -6.13
C ARG A 329 -3.72 -19.03 -4.98
N ILE A 330 -4.23 -17.85 -5.33
CA ILE A 330 -4.67 -16.84 -4.36
C ILE A 330 -6.14 -17.10 -4.08
N MET A 331 -6.49 -17.06 -2.79
CA MET A 331 -7.88 -17.17 -2.36
C MET A 331 -8.56 -15.83 -2.60
N GLU A 332 -9.62 -15.83 -3.40
CA GLU A 332 -10.52 -14.69 -3.53
C GLU A 332 -11.60 -14.84 -2.46
N MET A 333 -11.75 -13.82 -1.60
CA MET A 333 -12.86 -13.75 -0.66
C MET A 333 -14.03 -13.10 -1.41
N GLY A 334 -15.18 -13.78 -1.48
CA GLY A 334 -16.37 -13.24 -2.13
C GLY A 334 -16.89 -12.03 -1.36
N GLY A 335 -17.12 -10.92 -2.08
CA GLY A 335 -17.70 -9.68 -1.54
C GLY A 335 -19.19 -9.74 -1.24
#